data_AF-A0A377DTM7-F1
#
_entry.id   AF-A0A377DTM7-F1
#
_cell.length_a   1.000
_cell.length_b   1.000
_cell.length_c   1.000
_cell.angle_alpha   90.00
_cell.angle_beta   90.00
_cell.angle_gamma   90.00
#
_symmetry.space_group_name_H-M   'P 1'
#
loop_
_entity.id
_entity.type
_entity.pdbx_description
1 polymer ?
#
loop_
_entity_poly.entity_id
_entity_poly.type
_entity_poly.pdbx_seq_one_letter_code
_entity_poly.pdbx_strand_id
1 'polypeptide(L)'
;MGIKTVLDLADTDIRFIRKHFNVVLERTVRELRGEPCLQLEEFAPTKQEIICSRSFGERITDYPSMRQAICSYAARAAEKLRSEHQYCRFISTFIKTSPFALNEPYYGQ
;
A
#
# COMPACT_ATOMS: atom_id res chain seq x y z
N MET A 1 -26.11 6.72 5.35
CA MET A 1 -26.54 5.51 4.61
C MET A 1 -27.25 4.48 5.47
N GLY A 2 -27.10 4.45 6.80
CA GLY A 2 -27.90 3.55 7.64
C GLY A 2 -27.56 2.06 7.53
N ILE A 3 -26.58 1.70 6.69
CA ILE A 3 -26.04 0.36 6.53
C ILE A 3 -25.31 -0.01 7.82
N LYS A 4 -25.84 -1.02 8.54
CA LYS A 4 -25.27 -1.53 9.79
C LYS A 4 -24.90 -3.01 9.69
N THR A 5 -25.46 -3.71 8.71
CA THR A 5 -25.19 -5.13 8.46
C THR A 5 -24.67 -5.36 7.05
N VAL A 6 -24.07 -6.54 6.84
CA VAL A 6 -23.63 -6.98 5.51
C VAL A 6 -24.83 -7.19 4.57
N LEU A 7 -25.98 -7.60 5.10
CA LEU A 7 -27.22 -7.73 4.34
C LEU A 7 -27.70 -6.36 3.84
N ASP A 8 -27.68 -5.32 4.69
CA ASP A 8 -28.05 -3.96 4.28
C ASP A 8 -27.17 -3.45 3.13
N LEU A 9 -25.88 -3.78 3.18
CA LEU A 9 -24.92 -3.44 2.13
C LEU A 9 -25.22 -4.21 0.83
N ALA A 10 -25.50 -5.52 0.95
CA ALA A 10 -25.88 -6.37 -0.17
C ALA A 10 -27.18 -5.90 -0.83
N ASP A 11 -28.16 -5.38 -0.09
CA ASP A 11 -29.46 -4.95 -0.61
C ASP A 11 -29.46 -3.53 -1.22
N THR A 12 -28.36 -2.79 -1.11
CA THR A 12 -28.27 -1.40 -1.62
C THR A 12 -28.20 -1.36 -3.17
N ASP A 13 -28.78 -0.33 -3.81
CA ASP A 13 -28.64 -0.15 -5.27
C ASP A 13 -27.16 0.00 -5.68
N ILE A 14 -26.69 -0.90 -6.54
CA ILE A 14 -25.32 -0.92 -7.06
C ILE A 14 -24.97 0.41 -7.73
N ARG A 15 -25.90 1.03 -8.46
CA ARG A 15 -25.67 2.33 -9.12
C ARG A 15 -25.46 3.45 -8.11
N PHE A 16 -26.17 3.39 -6.99
CA PHE A 16 -25.99 4.33 -5.89
C PHE A 16 -24.60 4.15 -5.24
N ILE A 17 -24.17 2.92 -5.00
CA ILE A 17 -22.83 2.61 -4.48
C ILE A 17 -21.75 3.10 -5.43
N ARG A 18 -21.84 2.79 -6.72
CA ARG A 18 -20.87 3.23 -7.73
C ARG A 18 -20.77 4.74 -7.87
N LYS A 19 -21.88 5.46 -7.70
CA LYS A 19 -21.91 6.94 -7.76
C LYS A 19 -21.25 7.61 -6.55
N HIS A 20 -21.36 7.01 -5.37
CA HIS A 20 -20.86 7.62 -4.11
C HIS A 20 -19.53 7.05 -3.63
N PHE A 21 -19.10 5.91 -4.18
CA PHE A 21 -17.87 5.22 -3.82
C PHE A 21 -17.10 4.77 -5.07
N ASN A 22 -16.14 3.87 -4.89
CA ASN A 22 -15.28 3.37 -5.96
C ASN A 22 -15.75 1.99 -6.50
N VAL A 23 -15.06 1.50 -7.52
CA VAL A 23 -15.35 0.18 -8.14
C VAL A 23 -15.12 -0.98 -7.18
N VAL A 24 -14.27 -0.80 -6.17
CA VAL A 24 -13.96 -1.85 -5.19
C VAL A 24 -15.21 -2.12 -4.34
N LEU A 25 -15.86 -1.08 -3.81
CA LEU A 25 -17.07 -1.27 -3.02
C LEU A 25 -18.24 -1.79 -3.86
N GLU A 26 -18.36 -1.37 -5.13
CA GLU A 26 -19.35 -1.94 -6.06
C GLU A 26 -19.15 -3.46 -6.22
N ARG A 27 -17.90 -3.90 -6.44
CA ARG A 27 -17.55 -5.31 -6.54
C ARG A 27 -17.84 -6.06 -5.26
N THR A 28 -17.56 -5.47 -4.08
CA THR A 28 -17.92 -6.07 -2.80
C THR A 28 -19.42 -6.33 -2.70
N VAL A 29 -20.28 -5.40 -3.10
CA VAL A 29 -21.74 -5.60 -3.08
C VAL A 29 -22.18 -6.73 -4.01
N ARG A 30 -21.59 -6.80 -5.21
CA ARG A 30 -21.86 -7.88 -6.17
C ARG A 30 -21.43 -9.26 -5.64
N GLU A 31 -20.24 -9.36 -5.06
CA GLU A 31 -19.75 -10.60 -4.42
C GLU A 31 -20.67 -11.05 -3.28
N LEU A 32 -21.17 -10.12 -2.47
CA LEU A 32 -22.15 -10.41 -1.41
C LEU A 32 -23.48 -10.95 -1.94
N ARG A 33 -23.83 -10.64 -3.19
CA ARG A 33 -24.99 -11.20 -3.91
C ARG A 33 -24.69 -12.51 -4.62
N GLY A 34 -23.46 -13.02 -4.48
CA GLY A 34 -22.99 -14.21 -5.18
C GLY A 34 -22.65 -13.98 -6.65
N GLU A 35 -22.40 -12.72 -7.07
CA GLU A 35 -21.86 -12.38 -8.39
C GLU A 35 -20.32 -12.31 -8.30
N PRO A 36 -19.58 -13.32 -8.82
CA PRO A 36 -18.12 -13.33 -8.77
C PRO A 36 -17.55 -12.19 -9.62
N CYS A 37 -16.78 -11.31 -8.99
CA CYS A 37 -16.14 -10.14 -9.57
C CYS A 37 -14.62 -10.28 -9.65
N LEU A 38 -14.03 -11.10 -8.78
CA LEU A 38 -12.61 -11.46 -8.81
C LEU A 38 -12.48 -12.95 -9.09
N GLN A 39 -11.60 -13.30 -10.03
CA GLN A 39 -11.24 -14.70 -10.23
C GLN A 39 -10.33 -15.16 -9.09
N LEU A 40 -10.40 -16.44 -8.76
CA LEU A 40 -9.39 -17.07 -7.91
C LEU A 40 -8.08 -17.05 -8.68
N GLU A 41 -7.09 -16.34 -8.15
CA GLU A 41 -5.72 -16.38 -8.67
C GLU A 41 -5.09 -17.72 -8.25
N GLU A 42 -4.77 -18.58 -9.22
CA GLU A 42 -4.08 -19.85 -8.96
C GLU A 42 -2.64 -19.63 -8.46
N PHE A 43 -2.02 -18.53 -8.86
CA PHE A 43 -0.68 -18.14 -8.47
C PHE A 43 -0.61 -16.65 -8.19
N ALA A 44 0.15 -16.27 -7.16
CA ALA A 44 0.42 -14.86 -6.90
C ALA A 44 1.18 -14.24 -8.09
N PRO A 45 0.80 -13.05 -8.55
CA PRO A 45 1.48 -12.39 -9.66
C PRO A 45 2.95 -12.11 -9.31
N THR A 46 3.81 -12.10 -10.34
CA THR A 46 5.21 -11.71 -10.17
C THR A 46 5.28 -10.29 -9.60
N LYS A 47 6.02 -10.12 -8.49
CA LYS A 47 6.17 -8.81 -7.84
C LYS A 47 6.74 -7.80 -8.82
N GLN A 48 6.06 -6.67 -8.93
CA GLN A 48 6.51 -5.56 -9.78
C GLN A 48 7.49 -4.63 -9.06
N GLU A 49 7.54 -4.68 -7.73
CA GLU A 49 8.36 -3.78 -6.91
C GLU A 49 8.92 -4.49 -5.67
N ILE A 50 10.09 -4.06 -5.21
CA ILE A 50 10.71 -4.48 -3.94
C ILE A 50 10.94 -3.24 -3.08
N ILE A 51 10.25 -3.18 -1.94
CA ILE A 51 10.35 -2.07 -1.00
C ILE A 51 10.98 -2.55 0.32
N CYS A 52 11.97 -1.80 0.80
CA CYS A 52 12.54 -1.92 2.14
C CYS A 52 12.45 -0.56 2.84
N SER A 53 11.38 -0.36 3.62
CA SER A 53 11.15 0.87 4.37
C SER A 53 10.76 0.55 5.82
N ARG A 54 11.12 1.45 6.73
CA ARG A 54 10.78 1.39 8.16
C ARG A 54 10.63 2.81 8.69
N SER A 55 9.76 2.99 9.68
CA SER A 55 9.77 4.18 10.53
C SER A 55 10.92 4.07 11.54
N PHE A 56 11.48 5.21 11.92
CA PHE A 56 12.50 5.28 12.96
C PHE A 56 11.85 5.44 14.34
N GLY A 57 12.43 4.83 15.37
CA GLY A 57 11.93 4.97 16.75
C GLY A 57 12.09 6.39 17.30
N GLU A 58 13.12 7.09 16.82
CA GLU A 58 13.37 8.50 17.12
C GLU A 58 13.66 9.26 15.82
N ARG A 59 13.49 10.59 15.85
CA ARG A 59 13.78 11.44 14.70
C ARG A 59 15.28 11.48 14.42
N ILE A 60 15.69 11.03 13.24
CA ILE A 60 17.05 11.22 12.74
C ILE A 60 17.22 12.66 12.27
N THR A 61 18.24 13.34 12.77
CA THR A 61 18.56 14.73 12.44
C THR A 61 19.91 14.91 11.77
N ASP A 62 20.74 13.87 11.74
CA ASP A 62 22.07 13.90 11.13
C ASP A 62 22.16 13.05 9.85
N TYR A 63 23.00 13.52 8.92
CA TYR A 63 23.21 12.87 7.64
C TYR A 63 23.85 11.48 7.75
N PRO A 64 24.92 11.26 8.56
CA PRO A 64 25.54 9.95 8.70
C PRO A 64 24.57 8.83 9.08
N SER A 65 23.72 9.06 10.08
CA SER A 65 22.70 8.10 10.53
C SER A 65 21.70 7.79 9.42
N MET A 66 21.20 8.82 8.72
CA MET A 66 20.26 8.63 7.60
C MET A 66 20.91 7.85 6.45
N ARG A 67 22.16 8.19 6.09
CA ARG A 67 22.92 7.49 5.05
C ARG A 67 23.09 6.01 5.40
N GLN A 68 23.46 5.69 6.63
CA GLN A 68 23.62 4.30 7.07
C GLN A 68 22.31 3.51 6.98
N ALA A 69 21.19 4.11 7.35
CA ALA A 69 19.88 3.50 7.22
C ALA A 69 19.53 3.19 5.75
N ILE A 70 19.72 4.17 4.85
CA ILE A 70 19.47 3.99 3.42
C ILE A 70 20.36 2.88 2.83
N CYS A 71 21.67 2.87 3.14
CA CYS A 71 22.57 1.82 2.68
C CYS A 71 22.11 0.43 3.15
N SER A 72 21.68 0.32 4.41
CA SER A 72 21.17 -0.94 4.96
C SER A 72 19.91 -1.40 4.24
N TYR A 73 18.97 -0.49 3.96
CA TYR A 73 17.75 -0.81 3.23
C TYR A 73 18.02 -1.18 1.77
N ALA A 74 18.95 -0.49 1.10
CA ALA A 74 19.37 -0.82 -0.25
C ALA A 74 20.00 -2.24 -0.31
N ALA A 75 20.86 -2.58 0.65
CA ALA A 75 21.44 -3.92 0.74
C ALA A 75 20.35 -5.00 0.92
N ARG A 76 19.37 -4.78 1.80
CA ARG A 76 18.24 -5.69 2.00
C ARG A 76 17.34 -5.81 0.76
N ALA A 77 17.09 -4.71 0.05
CA ALA A 77 16.33 -4.75 -1.19
C ALA A 77 17.07 -5.57 -2.27
N ALA A 78 18.39 -5.41 -2.36
CA ALA A 78 19.21 -6.17 -3.30
C ALA A 78 19.29 -7.68 -2.95
N GLU A 79 19.32 -8.02 -1.66
CA GLU A 79 19.21 -9.43 -1.20
C GLU A 79 17.90 -10.06 -1.69
N LYS A 80 16.76 -9.38 -1.47
CA LYS A 80 15.44 -9.84 -1.92
C LYS A 80 15.37 -9.99 -3.45
N LEU A 81 15.89 -9.00 -4.18
CA LEU A 81 15.93 -9.03 -5.65
C LEU A 81 16.65 -10.28 -6.17
N ARG A 82 17.80 -10.61 -5.58
CA ARG A 82 18.58 -11.80 -5.95
C ARG A 82 17.85 -13.09 -5.57
N SER A 83 17.24 -13.16 -4.39
CA SER A 83 16.47 -14.35 -3.97
C SER A 83 15.24 -14.60 -4.84
N GLU A 84 14.66 -13.55 -5.40
CA GLU A 84 13.49 -13.63 -6.29
C GLU A 84 13.89 -13.83 -7.77
N HIS A 85 15.20 -13.90 -8.07
CA HIS A 85 15.75 -14.04 -9.42
C HIS A 85 15.22 -12.97 -10.41
N GLN A 86 15.03 -11.74 -9.91
CA GLN A 86 14.48 -10.62 -10.68
C GLN A 86 15.57 -9.64 -11.14
N TYR A 87 15.22 -8.79 -12.10
CA TYR A 87 16.05 -7.68 -12.57
C TYR A 87 15.39 -6.34 -12.21
N CYS A 88 16.21 -5.32 -11.91
CA CYS A 88 15.74 -4.00 -11.54
C CYS A 88 16.16 -2.97 -12.59
N ARG A 89 15.19 -2.22 -13.14
CA ARG A 89 15.44 -1.15 -14.11
C ARG A 89 15.57 0.23 -13.45
N PHE A 90 14.97 0.42 -12.28
CA PHE A 90 14.87 1.72 -11.62
C PHE A 90 14.96 1.57 -10.10
N ILE A 91 15.82 2.39 -9.48
CA ILE A 91 16.00 2.46 -8.04
C ILE A 91 15.62 3.87 -7.58
N SER A 92 14.80 3.96 -6.54
CA SER A 92 14.44 5.21 -5.90
C SER A 92 14.61 5.11 -4.38
N THR A 93 14.67 6.28 -3.74
CA THR A 93 14.65 6.41 -2.28
C THR A 93 13.76 7.60 -1.94
N PHE A 94 12.95 7.45 -0.90
CA PHE A 94 12.12 8.53 -0.38
C PHE A 94 12.36 8.68 1.12
N ILE A 95 12.22 9.91 1.61
CA ILE A 95 12.35 10.26 3.02
C ILE A 95 11.12 11.07 3.38
N LYS A 96 10.51 10.76 4.53
CA LYS A 96 9.34 11.46 5.03
C LYS A 96 9.59 11.97 6.44
N THR A 97 9.22 13.21 6.72
CA THR A 97 9.10 13.68 8.10
C THR A 97 7.78 13.22 8.70
N SER A 98 7.65 13.31 10.03
CA SER A 98 6.44 12.85 10.70
C SER A 98 5.23 13.71 10.31
N PRO A 99 4.14 13.14 9.79
CA PRO A 99 2.90 13.89 9.55
C PRO A 99 2.17 14.27 10.85
N PHE A 100 2.61 13.71 12.00
CA PHE A 100 2.04 13.97 13.32
C PHE A 100 2.87 14.96 14.14
N ALA A 101 3.95 15.52 13.59
CA ALA A 101 4.72 16.55 14.26
C ALA A 101 3.94 17.87 14.28
N LEU A 102 3.56 18.32 15.48
CA LEU A 102 2.89 19.60 15.67
C LEU A 102 3.83 20.75 15.33
N ASN A 103 3.33 21.73 14.57
CA ASN A 103 4.06 22.95 14.20
C ASN A 103 5.33 22.73 13.36
N GLU A 104 5.48 21.58 12.70
CA GLU A 104 6.58 21.31 11.80
C GLU A 104 6.08 21.06 10.36
N PRO A 105 6.81 21.53 9.33
CA PRO A 105 6.48 21.21 7.96
C PRO A 105 6.64 19.71 7.68
N TYR A 106 5.62 19.14 7.05
CA TYR A 106 5.68 17.78 6.51
C TYR A 106 6.39 17.78 5.15
N TYR A 107 7.45 16.99 5.05
CA TYR A 107 8.15 16.69 3.81
C TYR A 107 7.93 15.21 3.50
N GLY A 108 7.40 14.89 2.32
CA GLY A 108 7.13 13.50 1.96
C GLY A 108 6.09 13.33 0.84
N GLN A 109 5.97 14.32 -0.04
CA GLN A 109 5.27 14.18 -1.31
C GLN A 109 6.14 13.41 -2.30
#